data_AF-A0A7Y2BKY0-F1
#
_entry.id   AF-A0A7Y2BKY0-F1
#
_cell.length_a   1.000
_cell.length_b   1.000
_cell.length_c   1.000
_cell.angle_alpha   90.00
_cell.angle_beta   90.00
_cell.angle_gamma   90.00
#
_symmetry.space_group_name_H-M   'P 1'
#
loop_
_entity.id
_entity.type
_entity.pdbx_description
1 polymer ?
#
loop_
_entity_poly.entity_id
_entity_poly.type
_entity_poly.pdbx_seq_one_letter_code
_entity_poly.pdbx_strand_id
1 'polypeptide(L)'
;MTSGSNRPESGLGERLRELDPPDMPGDDERMDRMFTSMKTECDQNDRSIAGFLRSRSTTVRRVIVLGVFATLAVVGWFAFPLVGDQARTIQWAISLVAFCVLLVIAMFMVTRPVHLPALPYWQSVCLVCIALGATVLAAFWPHPAAQAATHEHTHSVMAGACMGVGLLLGVPVYALLRLVDRGNALGSLVAAAAAGLAGNFVLKAHCAVPGTSHELLGHASVAVLFVVGLSLVHRFVPAK
;
A
#
# COMPACT_ATOMS: atom_id res chain seq x y z
N MET A 1 11.28 77.67 -28.03
CA MET A 1 9.91 77.49 -28.54
C MET A 1 9.39 76.15 -28.05
N THR A 2 8.79 76.12 -26.87
CA THR A 2 8.21 74.90 -26.27
C THR A 2 6.71 74.92 -26.51
N SER A 3 6.27 74.02 -27.40
CA SER A 3 4.86 73.84 -27.75
C SER A 3 4.11 73.22 -26.58
N GLY A 4 3.20 74.01 -25.98
CA GLY A 4 2.33 73.57 -24.90
C GLY A 4 1.28 72.60 -25.44
N SER A 5 1.43 71.32 -25.09
CA SER A 5 0.47 70.27 -25.35
C SER A 5 -0.79 70.47 -24.50
N ASN A 6 -1.82 71.07 -25.09
CA ASN A 6 -3.20 71.06 -24.58
C ASN A 6 -3.75 69.63 -24.65
N ARG A 7 -3.42 68.80 -23.66
CA ARG A 7 -4.02 67.47 -23.52
C ARG A 7 -5.32 67.60 -22.71
N PRO A 8 -6.49 67.22 -23.28
CA PRO A 8 -7.74 67.25 -22.55
C PRO A 8 -7.80 66.07 -21.58
N GLU A 9 -7.24 66.25 -20.38
CA GLU A 9 -7.27 65.21 -19.33
C GLU A 9 -8.61 65.14 -18.56
N SER A 10 -9.55 66.04 -18.87
CA SER A 10 -10.78 66.21 -18.09
C SER A 10 -11.88 65.15 -18.34
N GLY A 11 -11.55 64.00 -18.93
CA GLY A 11 -12.54 62.94 -19.22
C GLY A 11 -12.00 61.51 -19.20
N LEU A 12 -10.70 61.30 -18.95
CA LEU A 12 -10.13 59.95 -18.94
C LEU A 12 -10.58 59.16 -17.69
N GLY A 13 -10.70 59.84 -16.55
CA GLY A 13 -11.19 59.23 -15.31
C GLY A 13 -12.66 58.79 -15.38
N GLU A 14 -13.50 59.55 -16.09
CA GLU A 14 -14.92 59.20 -16.29
C GLU A 14 -15.06 57.96 -17.18
N ARG A 15 -14.30 57.90 -18.28
CA ARG A 15 -14.28 56.74 -19.19
C ARG A 15 -13.67 55.49 -18.57
N LEU A 16 -12.72 55.64 -17.63
CA LEU A 16 -12.18 54.52 -16.86
C LEU A 16 -13.19 53.98 -15.85
N ARG A 17 -14.03 54.84 -15.24
CA ARG A 17 -15.15 54.40 -14.38
C ARG A 17 -16.29 53.74 -15.15
N GLU A 18 -16.54 54.12 -16.40
CA GLU A 18 -17.51 53.41 -17.26
C GLU A 18 -17.01 52.03 -17.73
N LEU A 19 -15.69 51.80 -17.68
CA LEU A 19 -15.06 50.50 -17.98
C LEU A 19 -14.86 49.62 -16.75
N ASP A 20 -15.04 50.16 -15.54
CA ASP A 20 -15.13 49.34 -14.34
C ASP A 20 -16.42 48.51 -14.45
N PRO A 21 -16.31 47.17 -14.51
CA PRO A 21 -17.50 46.33 -14.55
C PRO A 21 -18.34 46.63 -13.31
N PRO A 22 -19.68 46.69 -13.42
CA PRO A 22 -20.54 46.94 -12.29
C PRO A 22 -20.16 45.99 -11.15
N ASP A 23 -19.97 46.52 -9.94
CA ASP A 23 -19.66 45.77 -8.72
C ASP A 23 -20.55 44.53 -8.70
N MET A 24 -19.99 43.37 -9.08
CA MET A 24 -20.74 42.14 -9.16
C MET A 24 -21.08 41.77 -7.72
N PRO A 25 -22.35 41.88 -7.27
CA PRO A 25 -22.72 41.34 -5.98
C PRO A 25 -22.64 39.82 -6.13
N GLY A 26 -21.50 39.23 -5.78
CA GLY A 26 -21.33 37.82 -6.07
C GLY A 26 -19.94 37.23 -5.98
N ASP A 27 -18.86 37.99 -5.80
CA ASP A 27 -17.54 37.35 -5.65
C ASP A 27 -17.34 36.78 -4.24
N ASP A 28 -17.69 37.54 -3.20
CA ASP A 28 -17.66 37.07 -1.81
C ASP A 28 -18.65 35.92 -1.57
N GLU A 29 -19.91 36.04 -2.05
CA GLU A 29 -20.91 34.97 -1.92
C GLU A 29 -20.52 33.70 -2.69
N ARG A 30 -19.82 33.85 -3.84
CA ARG A 30 -19.33 32.71 -4.62
C ARG A 30 -18.16 32.03 -3.94
N MET A 31 -17.22 32.80 -3.38
CA MET A 31 -16.11 32.29 -2.59
C MET A 31 -16.62 31.56 -1.34
N ASP A 32 -17.56 32.16 -0.61
CA ASP A 32 -18.20 31.55 0.56
C ASP A 32 -18.94 30.26 0.20
N ARG A 33 -19.65 30.24 -0.94
CA ARG A 33 -20.31 29.02 -1.45
C ARG A 33 -19.28 27.94 -1.79
N MET A 34 -18.16 28.31 -2.40
CA MET A 34 -17.07 27.39 -2.74
C MET A 34 -16.42 26.80 -1.48
N PHE A 35 -16.12 27.62 -0.47
CA PHE A 35 -15.58 27.15 0.81
C PHE A 35 -16.57 26.29 1.59
N THR A 36 -17.85 26.67 1.60
CA THR A 36 -18.91 25.88 2.26
C THR A 36 -19.10 24.53 1.58
N SER A 37 -19.08 24.50 0.25
CA SER A 37 -19.11 23.24 -0.52
C SER A 37 -17.90 22.37 -0.21
N MET A 38 -16.69 22.94 -0.26
CA MET A 38 -15.45 22.20 0.02
C MET A 38 -15.39 21.69 1.47
N LYS A 39 -15.87 22.49 2.43
CA LYS A 39 -16.00 22.07 3.83
C LYS A 39 -17.00 20.92 4.00
N THR A 40 -18.16 21.01 3.34
CA THR A 40 -19.19 19.96 3.40
C THR A 40 -18.65 18.64 2.81
N GLU A 41 -17.90 18.72 1.72
CA GLU A 41 -17.26 17.56 1.10
C GLU A 41 -16.16 16.96 1.99
N CYS A 42 -15.33 17.80 2.62
CA CYS A 42 -14.35 17.37 3.62
C CYS A 42 -15.03 16.68 4.82
N ASP A 43 -16.10 17.27 5.36
CA ASP A 43 -16.83 16.71 6.51
C ASP A 43 -17.50 15.37 6.14
N GLN A 44 -18.02 15.23 4.92
CA GLN A 44 -18.56 13.96 4.43
C GLN A 44 -17.47 12.90 4.28
N ASN A 45 -16.31 13.27 3.72
CA ASN A 45 -15.19 12.36 3.55
C ASN A 45 -14.62 11.91 4.91
N ASP A 46 -14.49 12.80 5.88
CA ASP A 46 -13.97 12.52 7.22
C ASP A 46 -14.87 11.57 8.03
N ARG A 47 -16.17 11.51 7.73
CA ARG A 47 -17.11 10.55 8.34
C ARG A 47 -16.92 9.11 7.86
N SER A 48 -16.21 8.89 6.76
CA SER A 48 -15.87 7.54 6.29
C SER A 48 -14.70 6.94 7.07
N ILE A 49 -14.66 5.62 7.25
CA ILE A 49 -13.51 4.93 7.91
C ILE A 49 -12.19 5.26 7.18
N ALA A 50 -12.22 5.30 5.85
CA ALA A 50 -11.06 5.64 5.03
C ALA A 50 -10.63 7.09 5.25
N GLY A 51 -11.57 8.05 5.26
CA GLY A 51 -11.28 9.46 5.54
C GLY A 51 -10.71 9.65 6.94
N PHE A 52 -11.32 9.03 7.95
CA PHE A 52 -10.82 9.03 9.32
C PHE A 52 -9.39 8.49 9.44
N LEU A 53 -9.09 7.36 8.80
CA LEU A 53 -7.74 6.77 8.85
C LEU A 53 -6.73 7.62 8.06
N ARG A 54 -7.15 8.18 6.92
CA ARG A 54 -6.31 9.05 6.10
C ARG A 54 -6.03 10.37 6.80
N SER A 55 -6.97 10.95 7.56
CA SER A 55 -6.78 12.24 8.24
C SER A 55 -5.77 12.17 9.39
N ARG A 56 -5.51 10.97 9.94
CA ARG A 56 -4.49 10.78 10.99
C ARG A 56 -3.08 11.10 10.53
N SER A 57 -2.23 11.47 11.50
CA SER A 57 -0.80 11.70 11.28
C SER A 57 -0.12 10.44 10.75
N THR A 58 0.96 10.62 9.99
CA THR A 58 1.71 9.49 9.41
C THR A 58 2.20 8.51 10.48
N THR A 59 2.62 9.00 11.65
CA THR A 59 3.03 8.16 12.79
C THR A 59 1.89 7.28 13.27
N VAL A 60 0.70 7.85 13.46
CA VAL A 60 -0.49 7.08 13.89
C VAL A 60 -0.86 6.03 12.85
N ARG A 61 -0.84 6.37 11.55
CA ARG A 61 -1.11 5.38 10.48
C ARG A 61 -0.10 4.22 10.50
N ARG A 62 1.19 4.52 10.68
CA ARG A 62 2.24 3.48 10.79
C ARG A 62 2.02 2.58 11.99
N VAL A 63 1.71 3.16 13.16
CA VAL A 63 1.41 2.39 14.37
C VAL A 63 0.19 1.50 14.18
N ILE A 64 -0.87 1.98 13.54
CA ILE A 64 -2.06 1.17 13.24
C ILE A 64 -1.70 0.00 12.31
N VAL A 65 -0.99 0.27 11.20
CA VAL A 65 -0.60 -0.76 10.24
C VAL A 65 0.31 -1.82 10.87
N LEU A 66 1.36 -1.38 11.58
CA LEU A 66 2.28 -2.28 12.27
C LEU A 66 1.58 -3.03 13.40
N GLY A 67 0.68 -2.38 14.13
CA GLY A 67 -0.11 -2.97 15.20
C GLY A 67 -1.02 -4.08 14.68
N VAL A 68 -1.80 -3.83 13.63
CA VAL A 68 -2.66 -4.85 13.02
C VAL A 68 -1.83 -6.00 12.46
N PHE A 69 -0.71 -5.71 11.78
CA PHE A 69 0.18 -6.78 11.31
C PHE A 69 0.74 -7.60 12.47
N ALA A 70 1.21 -6.96 13.54
CA ALA A 70 1.70 -7.64 14.73
C ALA A 70 0.60 -8.50 15.37
N THR A 71 -0.63 -8.01 15.46
CA THR A 71 -1.77 -8.79 15.93
C THR A 71 -2.04 -9.99 15.04
N LEU A 72 -2.04 -9.84 13.71
CA LEU A 72 -2.22 -10.95 12.77
C LEU A 72 -1.08 -11.96 12.85
N ALA A 73 0.17 -11.51 13.02
CA ALA A 73 1.33 -12.37 13.20
C ALA A 73 1.23 -13.16 14.51
N VAL A 74 0.80 -12.52 15.61
CA VAL A 74 0.56 -13.19 16.91
C VAL A 74 -0.59 -14.18 16.81
N VAL A 75 -1.71 -13.80 16.19
CA VAL A 75 -2.84 -14.73 15.97
C VAL A 75 -2.39 -15.92 15.13
N GLY A 76 -1.64 -15.68 14.04
CA GLY A 76 -1.02 -16.74 13.24
C GLY A 76 -0.10 -17.63 14.07
N TRP A 77 0.70 -17.02 14.96
CA TRP A 77 1.60 -17.72 15.88
C TRP A 77 0.90 -18.77 16.74
N PHE A 78 -0.31 -18.45 17.22
CA PHE A 78 -1.09 -19.34 18.08
C PHE A 78 -2.11 -20.20 17.33
N ALA A 79 -2.55 -19.78 16.14
CA ALA A 79 -3.55 -20.49 15.36
C ALA A 79 -2.98 -21.65 14.53
N PHE A 80 -1.70 -21.60 14.17
CA PHE A 80 -1.07 -22.61 13.32
C PHE A 80 0.07 -23.33 14.06
N PRO A 81 0.25 -24.64 13.81
CA PRO A 81 1.36 -25.37 14.40
C PRO A 81 2.69 -24.72 14.03
N LEU A 82 3.58 -24.60 15.00
CA LEU A 82 4.90 -24.03 14.79
C LEU A 82 5.81 -25.05 14.12
N VAL A 83 6.70 -24.54 13.28
CA VAL A 83 7.83 -25.31 12.79
C VAL A 83 8.64 -25.82 13.98
N GLY A 84 8.80 -27.15 14.06
CA GLY A 84 9.57 -27.80 15.11
C GLY A 84 11.02 -27.34 15.14
N ASP A 85 11.67 -27.42 16.30
CA ASP A 85 13.00 -26.84 16.53
C ASP A 85 14.06 -27.31 15.52
N GLN A 86 13.94 -28.55 15.02
CA GLN A 86 14.87 -29.11 14.03
C GLN A 86 14.83 -28.41 12.66
N ALA A 87 13.76 -27.67 12.33
CA ALA A 87 13.70 -26.88 11.09
C ALA A 87 14.05 -25.40 11.27
N ARG A 88 14.27 -24.93 12.51
CA ARG A 88 14.67 -23.56 12.79
C ARG A 88 16.15 -23.38 12.51
N THR A 89 16.49 -23.40 11.23
CA THR A 89 17.84 -23.22 10.73
C THR A 89 18.21 -21.74 10.63
N ILE A 90 19.50 -21.44 10.49
CA ILE A 90 19.97 -20.06 10.24
C ILE A 90 19.33 -19.51 8.95
N GLN A 91 19.21 -20.37 7.94
CA GLN A 91 18.57 -20.07 6.66
C GLN A 91 17.10 -19.66 6.83
N TRP A 92 16.35 -20.43 7.63
CA TRP A 92 14.98 -20.09 7.98
C TRP A 92 14.89 -18.71 8.65
N ALA A 93 15.74 -18.45 9.65
CA ALA A 93 15.78 -17.17 10.34
C ALA A 93 16.11 -16.00 9.40
N ILE A 94 17.08 -16.17 8.48
CA ILE A 94 17.44 -15.17 7.47
C ILE A 94 16.23 -14.87 6.57
N SER A 95 15.52 -15.89 6.09
CA SER A 95 14.34 -15.69 5.23
C SER A 95 13.23 -14.94 5.96
N LEU A 96 13.00 -15.27 7.23
CA LEU A 96 11.98 -14.63 8.06
C LEU A 96 12.31 -13.15 8.34
N VAL A 97 13.58 -12.87 8.66
CA VAL A 97 14.08 -11.50 8.83
C VAL A 97 14.00 -10.71 7.54
N ALA A 98 14.37 -11.31 6.40
CA ALA A 98 14.28 -10.66 5.09
C ALA A 98 12.84 -10.28 4.75
N PHE A 99 11.87 -11.18 4.94
CA PHE A 99 10.45 -10.88 4.74
C PHE A 99 9.96 -9.79 5.68
N CYS A 100 10.34 -9.83 6.95
CA CYS A 100 9.99 -8.80 7.92
C CYS A 100 10.52 -7.41 7.52
N VAL A 101 11.80 -7.32 7.14
CA VAL A 101 12.43 -6.06 6.71
C VAL A 101 11.77 -5.52 5.43
N LEU A 102 11.58 -6.37 4.42
CA LEU A 102 10.93 -5.96 3.17
C LEU A 102 9.48 -5.52 3.41
N LEU A 103 8.77 -6.20 4.29
CA LEU A 103 7.41 -5.83 4.68
C LEU A 103 7.36 -4.47 5.35
N VAL A 104 8.25 -4.22 6.33
CA VAL A 104 8.33 -2.93 7.02
C VAL A 104 8.67 -1.82 6.02
N ILE A 105 9.64 -2.04 5.12
CA ILE A 105 9.98 -1.07 4.06
C ILE A 105 8.75 -0.78 3.20
N ALA A 106 8.04 -1.81 2.74
CA ALA A 106 6.84 -1.65 1.93
C ALA A 106 5.72 -0.88 2.67
N MET A 107 5.47 -1.19 3.94
CA MET A 107 4.51 -0.47 4.78
C MET A 107 4.88 1.01 4.95
N PHE A 108 6.17 1.32 5.14
CA PHE A 108 6.65 2.69 5.26
C PHE A 108 6.53 3.47 3.95
N MET A 109 6.72 2.79 2.81
CA MET A 109 6.53 3.38 1.48
C MET A 109 5.06 3.66 1.17
N VAL A 110 4.14 2.78 1.56
CA VAL A 110 2.69 3.02 1.40
C VAL A 110 2.21 4.14 2.31
N THR A 111 2.71 4.20 3.55
CA THR A 111 2.31 5.21 4.54
C THR A 111 3.07 6.54 4.42
N ARG A 112 3.80 6.75 3.32
CA ARG A 112 4.66 7.93 3.12
C ARG A 112 3.89 9.25 3.34
N PRO A 113 4.47 10.26 4.01
CA PRO A 113 3.83 11.56 4.19
C PRO A 113 3.52 12.25 2.85
N VAL A 114 2.37 12.96 2.79
CA VAL A 114 1.90 13.66 1.57
C VAL A 114 2.74 14.87 1.21
N HIS A 115 3.38 15.52 2.18
CA HIS A 115 4.26 16.66 1.92
C HIS A 115 5.57 16.27 1.23
N LEU A 116 5.85 14.97 1.06
CA LEU A 116 7.00 14.50 0.31
C LEU A 116 6.59 14.23 -1.16
N PRO A 117 7.50 14.46 -2.13
CA PRO A 117 7.22 14.22 -3.54
C PRO A 117 6.83 12.76 -3.78
N ALA A 118 6.03 12.46 -4.80
CA ALA A 118 5.67 11.07 -5.14
C ALA A 118 6.91 10.18 -5.30
N LEU A 119 6.76 8.88 -5.02
CA LEU A 119 7.88 7.96 -5.10
C LEU A 119 8.20 7.68 -6.58
N PRO A 120 9.46 7.76 -7.04
CA PRO A 120 9.76 7.52 -8.44
C PRO A 120 9.36 6.08 -8.82
N TYR A 121 8.79 5.94 -10.02
CA TYR A 121 8.23 4.69 -10.54
C TYR A 121 9.18 3.49 -10.38
N TRP A 122 10.46 3.69 -10.70
CA TRP A 122 11.48 2.64 -10.65
C TRP A 122 11.71 2.09 -9.23
N GLN A 123 11.58 2.90 -8.18
CA GLN A 123 11.77 2.44 -6.80
C GLN A 123 10.63 1.52 -6.36
N SER A 124 9.39 1.88 -6.71
CA SER A 124 8.22 1.03 -6.44
C SER A 124 8.32 -0.29 -7.20
N VAL A 125 8.66 -0.25 -8.49
CA VAL A 125 8.84 -1.47 -9.29
C VAL A 125 9.99 -2.32 -8.75
N CYS A 126 11.12 -1.71 -8.39
CA CYS A 126 12.26 -2.40 -7.79
C CYS A 126 11.86 -3.10 -6.49
N LEU A 127 11.15 -2.43 -5.59
CA LEU A 127 10.66 -3.04 -4.35
C LEU A 127 9.75 -4.24 -4.64
N VAL A 128 8.82 -4.12 -5.59
CA VAL A 128 7.91 -5.22 -5.97
C VAL A 128 8.69 -6.39 -6.55
N CYS A 129 9.66 -6.13 -7.44
CA CYS A 129 10.53 -7.16 -7.99
C CYS A 129 11.38 -7.83 -6.91
N ILE A 130 11.93 -7.07 -5.96
CA ILE A 130 12.69 -7.62 -4.83
C ILE A 130 11.79 -8.46 -3.92
N ALA A 131 10.56 -8.01 -3.64
CA ALA A 131 9.60 -8.76 -2.83
C ALA A 131 9.24 -10.11 -3.47
N LEU A 132 8.88 -10.09 -4.76
CA LEU A 132 8.61 -11.31 -5.52
C LEU A 132 9.86 -12.20 -5.60
N GLY A 133 11.00 -11.62 -5.94
CA GLY A 133 12.28 -12.32 -6.02
C GLY A 133 12.65 -12.98 -4.70
N ALA A 134 12.47 -12.29 -3.56
CA ALA A 134 12.72 -12.84 -2.24
C ALA A 134 11.83 -14.06 -1.94
N THR A 135 10.55 -14.03 -2.31
CA THR A 135 9.65 -15.19 -2.13
C THR A 135 10.04 -16.37 -3.01
N VAL A 136 10.46 -16.13 -4.25
CA VAL A 136 10.94 -17.19 -5.15
C VAL A 136 12.27 -17.75 -4.69
N LEU A 137 13.24 -16.91 -4.32
CA LEU A 137 14.54 -17.33 -3.82
C LEU A 137 14.43 -18.14 -2.52
N ALA A 138 13.50 -17.76 -1.64
CA ALA A 138 13.21 -18.52 -0.42
C ALA A 138 12.69 -19.95 -0.70
N ALA A 139 12.06 -20.17 -1.87
CA ALA A 139 11.58 -21.49 -2.28
C ALA A 139 12.68 -22.43 -2.76
N PHE A 140 13.81 -21.89 -3.25
CA PHE A 140 14.98 -22.66 -3.67
C PHE A 140 16.02 -22.82 -2.56
N TRP A 141 15.73 -22.31 -1.35
CA TRP A 141 16.68 -22.35 -0.27
C TRP A 141 16.86 -23.80 0.22
N PRO A 142 18.10 -24.30 0.41
CA PRO A 142 18.32 -25.68 0.82
C PRO A 142 17.65 -26.01 2.14
N HIS A 143 16.82 -27.05 2.14
CA HIS A 143 16.19 -27.60 3.32
C HIS A 143 17.12 -28.60 4.03
N PRO A 144 17.11 -28.67 5.37
CA PRO A 144 17.86 -29.69 6.09
C PRO A 144 17.39 -31.09 5.65
N ALA A 145 18.36 -31.97 5.35
CA ALA A 145 18.14 -33.29 4.77
C ALA A 145 17.14 -34.17 5.55
N ALA A 146 17.02 -33.97 6.87
CA ALA A 146 16.07 -34.66 7.74
C ALA A 146 14.59 -34.45 7.35
N GLN A 147 14.28 -33.40 6.59
CA GLN A 147 12.91 -33.07 6.19
C GLN A 147 12.57 -33.56 4.77
N ALA A 148 13.57 -33.75 3.90
CA ALA A 148 13.34 -34.12 2.50
C ALA A 148 12.77 -35.54 2.30
N ALA A 149 12.87 -36.42 3.30
CA ALA A 149 12.64 -37.86 3.13
C ALA A 149 11.20 -38.35 3.39
N THR A 150 10.28 -37.52 3.92
CA THR A 150 9.04 -38.05 4.52
C THR A 150 7.74 -37.86 3.73
N HIS A 151 7.70 -37.10 2.64
CA HIS A 151 6.42 -36.78 1.99
C HIS A 151 6.57 -36.64 0.47
N GLU A 152 6.18 -37.66 -0.31
CA GLU A 152 6.11 -37.59 -1.80
C GLU A 152 4.68 -37.57 -2.37
N HIS A 153 3.62 -37.80 -1.58
CA HIS A 153 2.27 -38.06 -2.14
C HIS A 153 1.17 -37.03 -1.83
N THR A 154 1.42 -35.98 -1.02
CA THR A 154 0.39 -34.99 -0.61
C THR A 154 0.71 -33.53 -0.98
N HIS A 155 1.67 -33.30 -1.88
CA HIS A 155 2.22 -31.97 -2.20
C HIS A 155 1.19 -30.93 -2.67
N SER A 156 0.25 -31.31 -3.54
CA SER A 156 -0.67 -30.35 -4.19
C SER A 156 -1.75 -29.83 -3.24
N VAL A 157 -2.35 -30.71 -2.45
CA VAL A 157 -3.41 -30.35 -1.48
C VAL A 157 -2.84 -29.44 -0.40
N MET A 158 -1.63 -29.75 0.10
CA MET A 158 -0.95 -28.92 1.10
C MET A 158 -0.53 -27.56 0.54
N ALA A 159 -0.08 -27.49 -0.72
CA ALA A 159 0.23 -26.21 -1.37
C ALA A 159 -1.02 -25.31 -1.46
N GLY A 160 -2.17 -25.87 -1.81
CA GLY A 160 -3.44 -25.13 -1.84
C GLY A 160 -3.86 -24.60 -0.46
N ALA A 161 -3.66 -25.39 0.60
CA ALA A 161 -3.95 -24.96 1.97
C ALA A 161 -3.05 -23.81 2.42
N CYS A 162 -1.72 -23.90 2.20
CA CYS A 162 -0.79 -22.81 2.51
C CYS A 162 -1.11 -21.55 1.71
N MET A 163 -1.42 -21.68 0.42
CA MET A 163 -1.84 -20.55 -0.40
C MET A 163 -3.11 -19.89 0.17
N GLY A 164 -4.11 -20.68 0.57
CA GLY A 164 -5.33 -20.18 1.19
C GLY A 164 -5.08 -19.40 2.48
N VAL A 165 -4.23 -19.94 3.37
CA VAL A 165 -3.82 -19.25 4.61
C VAL A 165 -3.06 -17.96 4.31
N GLY A 166 -2.12 -17.99 3.36
CA GLY A 166 -1.37 -16.80 2.94
C GLY A 166 -2.27 -15.69 2.42
N LEU A 167 -3.27 -16.04 1.60
CA LEU A 167 -4.28 -15.09 1.11
C LEU A 167 -5.17 -14.58 2.24
N LEU A 168 -5.65 -15.45 3.13
CA LEU A 168 -6.48 -15.09 4.27
C LEU A 168 -5.80 -14.05 5.17
N LEU A 169 -4.48 -14.18 5.39
CA LEU A 169 -3.69 -13.24 6.20
C LEU A 169 -3.27 -11.99 5.42
N GLY A 170 -2.98 -12.12 4.12
CA GLY A 170 -2.57 -11.00 3.30
C GLY A 170 -3.71 -10.03 2.96
N VAL A 171 -4.96 -10.52 2.79
CA VAL A 171 -6.10 -9.68 2.39
C VAL A 171 -6.41 -8.58 3.41
N PRO A 172 -6.49 -8.84 4.73
CA PRO A 172 -6.66 -7.80 5.74
C PRO A 172 -5.53 -6.76 5.71
N VAL A 173 -4.28 -7.19 5.51
CA VAL A 173 -3.12 -6.30 5.40
C VAL A 173 -3.25 -5.41 4.16
N TYR A 174 -3.61 -5.98 3.01
CA TYR A 174 -3.86 -5.23 1.79
C TYR A 174 -4.97 -4.19 1.98
N ALA A 175 -6.12 -4.61 2.52
CA ALA A 175 -7.27 -3.75 2.75
C ALA A 175 -6.90 -2.58 3.66
N LEU A 176 -6.22 -2.85 4.77
CA LEU A 176 -5.76 -1.81 5.69
C LEU A 176 -4.79 -0.84 5.01
N LEU A 177 -3.81 -1.34 4.26
CA LEU A 177 -2.86 -0.51 3.53
C LEU A 177 -3.57 0.40 2.52
N ARG A 178 -4.60 -0.08 1.83
CA ARG A 178 -5.43 0.73 0.92
C ARG A 178 -6.29 1.77 1.63
N LEU A 179 -6.75 1.47 2.84
CA LEU A 179 -7.49 2.43 3.67
C LEU A 179 -6.58 3.58 4.14
N VAL A 180 -5.31 3.31 4.45
CA VAL A 180 -4.36 4.34 4.92
C VAL A 180 -3.57 5.05 3.80
N ASP A 181 -3.56 4.48 2.59
CA ASP A 181 -2.93 5.07 1.40
C ASP A 181 -3.66 6.36 0.99
N ARG A 182 -2.88 7.41 0.72
CA ARG A 182 -3.36 8.75 0.36
C ARG A 182 -3.24 9.07 -1.14
N GLY A 183 -3.07 8.04 -1.99
CA GLY A 183 -3.17 8.20 -3.44
C GLY A 183 -1.83 8.19 -4.17
N ASN A 184 -0.87 7.37 -3.72
CA ASN A 184 0.33 7.14 -4.53
C ASN A 184 -0.03 6.35 -5.81
N ALA A 185 0.49 6.76 -6.97
CA ALA A 185 0.18 6.15 -8.27
C ALA A 185 0.46 4.63 -8.30
N LEU A 186 1.49 4.19 -7.57
CA LEU A 186 1.84 2.77 -7.39
C LEU A 186 1.57 2.26 -5.97
N GLY A 187 0.81 3.00 -5.16
CA GLY A 187 0.49 2.62 -3.78
C GLY A 187 -0.24 1.28 -3.71
N SER A 188 -1.12 1.00 -4.66
CA SER A 188 -1.82 -0.29 -4.78
C SER A 188 -0.87 -1.46 -5.02
N LEU A 189 0.13 -1.28 -5.88
CA LEU A 189 1.11 -2.32 -6.22
C LEU A 189 2.05 -2.61 -5.04
N VAL A 190 2.53 -1.58 -4.37
CA VAL A 190 3.37 -1.73 -3.16
C VAL A 190 2.56 -2.34 -2.02
N ALA A 191 1.29 -1.97 -1.85
CA ALA A 191 0.40 -2.58 -0.87
C ALA A 191 0.15 -4.07 -1.17
N ALA A 192 0.01 -4.44 -2.45
CA ALA A 192 -0.13 -5.83 -2.86
C ALA A 192 1.15 -6.64 -2.57
N ALA A 193 2.32 -6.07 -2.85
CA ALA A 193 3.60 -6.70 -2.48
C ALA A 193 3.74 -6.88 -0.96
N ALA A 194 3.38 -5.86 -0.17
CA ALA A 194 3.36 -5.95 1.29
C ALA A 194 2.41 -7.03 1.80
N ALA A 195 1.21 -7.15 1.22
CA ALA A 195 0.26 -8.22 1.58
C ALA A 195 0.81 -9.61 1.25
N GLY A 196 1.44 -9.78 0.09
CA GLY A 196 2.14 -11.01 -0.28
C GLY A 196 3.27 -11.37 0.66
N LEU A 197 4.08 -10.39 1.07
CA LEU A 197 5.16 -10.57 2.05
C LEU A 197 4.62 -10.91 3.44
N ALA A 198 3.53 -10.28 3.88
CA ALA A 198 2.90 -10.56 5.16
C ALA A 198 2.36 -11.99 5.23
N GLY A 199 1.66 -12.45 4.18
CA GLY A 199 1.23 -13.84 4.06
C GLY A 199 2.42 -14.81 4.09
N ASN A 200 3.46 -14.53 3.29
CA ASN A 200 4.67 -15.36 3.24
C ASN A 200 5.47 -15.37 4.55
N PHE A 201 5.50 -14.27 5.30
CA PHE A 201 6.13 -14.21 6.61
C PHE A 201 5.47 -15.20 7.57
N VAL A 202 4.15 -15.19 7.67
CA VAL A 202 3.42 -16.12 8.55
C VAL A 202 3.54 -17.55 8.03
N LEU A 203 3.39 -17.77 6.72
CA LEU A 203 3.58 -19.09 6.13
C LEU A 203 4.97 -19.65 6.41
N LYS A 204 6.04 -18.86 6.27
CA LYS A 204 7.41 -19.33 6.55
C LYS A 204 7.64 -19.62 8.02
N ALA A 205 6.96 -18.91 8.93
CA ALA A 205 7.04 -19.16 10.36
C ALA A 205 6.37 -20.48 10.79
N HIS A 206 5.37 -20.96 10.04
CA HIS A 206 4.50 -22.07 10.44
C HIS A 206 4.55 -23.30 9.55
N CYS A 207 4.89 -23.14 8.27
CA CYS A 207 4.89 -24.24 7.34
C CYS A 207 6.06 -25.18 7.61
N ALA A 208 5.74 -26.38 8.08
CA ALA A 208 6.70 -27.46 8.27
C ALA A 208 6.86 -28.36 7.03
N VAL A 209 6.16 -28.06 5.93
CA VAL A 209 6.17 -28.87 4.71
C VAL A 209 7.40 -28.49 3.87
N PRO A 210 8.39 -29.40 3.74
CA PRO A 210 9.57 -29.14 2.94
C PRO A 210 9.27 -29.39 1.46
N GLY A 211 9.99 -28.71 0.58
CA GLY A 211 9.95 -28.99 -0.86
C GLY A 211 9.83 -27.73 -1.69
N THR A 212 10.66 -27.66 -2.73
CA THR A 212 10.70 -26.52 -3.66
C THR A 212 9.36 -26.36 -4.39
N SER A 213 8.69 -27.45 -4.75
CA SER A 213 7.37 -27.43 -5.38
C SER A 213 6.30 -26.84 -4.45
N HIS A 214 6.30 -27.23 -3.17
CA HIS A 214 5.38 -26.69 -2.17
C HIS A 214 5.62 -25.21 -1.92
N GLU A 215 6.88 -24.79 -1.76
CA GLU A 215 7.22 -23.39 -1.54
C GLU A 215 6.91 -22.54 -2.78
N LEU A 216 7.13 -23.04 -4.00
CA LEU A 216 6.77 -22.31 -5.22
C LEU A 216 5.24 -22.19 -5.39
N LEU A 217 4.51 -23.29 -5.26
CA LEU A 217 3.06 -23.34 -5.53
C LEU A 217 2.21 -22.85 -4.36
N GLY A 218 2.70 -22.97 -3.13
CA GLY A 218 1.97 -22.60 -1.91
C GLY A 218 2.38 -21.26 -1.33
N HIS A 219 3.67 -20.90 -1.38
CA HIS A 219 4.19 -19.68 -0.74
C HIS A 219 4.43 -18.57 -1.79
N ALA A 220 5.30 -18.81 -2.77
CA ALA A 220 5.64 -17.81 -3.78
C ALA A 220 4.42 -17.40 -4.62
N SER A 221 3.52 -18.34 -4.90
CA SER A 221 2.25 -18.08 -5.60
C SER A 221 1.39 -17.02 -4.91
N VAL A 222 1.42 -16.92 -3.57
CA VAL A 222 0.65 -15.92 -2.81
C VAL A 222 1.09 -14.51 -3.18
N ALA A 223 2.39 -14.25 -3.25
CA ALA A 223 2.91 -12.94 -3.62
C ALA A 223 2.58 -12.61 -5.07
N VAL A 224 2.70 -13.59 -5.97
CA VAL A 224 2.31 -13.43 -7.38
C VAL A 224 0.82 -13.13 -7.52
N LEU A 225 -0.05 -13.85 -6.81
CA LEU A 225 -1.50 -13.63 -6.85
C LEU A 225 -1.90 -12.25 -6.31
N PHE A 226 -1.28 -11.78 -5.23
CA PHE A 226 -1.54 -10.41 -4.77
C PHE A 226 -1.09 -9.39 -5.82
N VAL A 227 0.13 -9.49 -6.32
CA VAL A 227 0.66 -8.49 -7.26
C VAL A 227 -0.08 -8.53 -8.59
N VAL A 228 -0.17 -9.69 -9.24
CA VAL A 228 -0.78 -9.84 -10.57
C VAL A 228 -2.31 -9.77 -10.47
N GLY A 229 -2.90 -10.52 -9.54
CA GLY A 229 -4.35 -10.59 -9.39
C GLY A 229 -4.96 -9.22 -9.06
N LEU A 230 -4.38 -8.48 -8.10
CA LEU A 230 -4.88 -7.15 -7.79
C LEU A 230 -4.59 -6.14 -8.90
N SER A 231 -3.46 -6.24 -9.60
CA SER A 231 -3.19 -5.37 -10.77
C SER A 231 -4.23 -5.57 -11.87
N LEU A 232 -4.65 -6.82 -12.12
CA LEU A 232 -5.73 -7.12 -13.05
C LEU A 232 -7.07 -6.59 -12.54
N VAL A 233 -7.40 -6.77 -11.27
CA VAL A 233 -8.64 -6.24 -10.68
C VAL A 233 -8.70 -4.72 -10.81
N HIS A 234 -7.62 -3.99 -10.53
CA HIS A 234 -7.56 -2.54 -10.71
C HIS A 234 -7.72 -2.11 -12.18
N ARG A 235 -7.26 -2.94 -13.11
CA ARG A 235 -7.43 -2.67 -14.55
C ARG A 235 -8.88 -2.85 -15.02
N PHE A 236 -9.59 -3.83 -14.47
CA PHE A 236 -10.95 -4.18 -14.92
C PHE A 236 -12.07 -3.57 -14.08
N VAL A 237 -11.80 -3.24 -12.82
CA VAL A 237 -12.73 -2.61 -11.89
C VAL A 237 -12.17 -1.22 -11.56
N PRO A 238 -12.49 -0.20 -12.38
CA PRO A 238 -12.07 1.16 -12.07
C PRO A 238 -12.64 1.55 -10.71
N ALA A 239 -11.78 2.01 -9.80
CA ALA A 239 -12.21 2.60 -8.54
C ALA A 239 -13.08 3.81 -8.88
N LYS A 240 -14.38 3.73 -8.53
CA LYS A 240 -15.30 4.86 -8.62
C LYS A 240 -14.94 5.91 -7.59
#